data_AF-A0AAJ6E610-F1
#
_entry.id   AF-A0AAJ6E610-F1
#
_cell.length_a   1.000
_cell.length_b   1.000
_cell.length_c   1.000
_cell.angle_alpha   90.00
_cell.angle_beta   90.00
_cell.angle_gamma   90.00
#
_symmetry.space_group_name_H-M   'P 1'
#
loop_
_entity.id
_entity.type
_entity.pdbx_description
1 polymer ?
#
loop_
_entity_poly.entity_id
_entity_poly.type
_entity_poly.pdbx_seq_one_letter_code
_entity_poly.pdbx_strand_id
1 'polypeptide(L)'
;MRQKPTGLYARRIWFLYEWLLGRELKLPAADKVSYVDAVDTDIQFADARQNSARHRVRNNHPGTPEFYPLVFRTSALNEFIAQDWKERARRGQPRAEGSACPHRRVPPAEELNVQLCHPRRTAAAGIKPM
;
A
#
# COMPACT_ATOMS: atom_id res chain seq x y z
N MET A 1 -8.66 -17.46 15.24
CA MET A 1 -9.26 -16.11 15.17
C MET A 1 -10.75 -16.21 15.53
N ARG A 2 -11.11 -16.11 16.82
CA ARG A 2 -12.49 -16.34 17.30
C ARG A 2 -13.24 -15.00 17.43
N GLN A 3 -14.26 -14.82 16.58
CA GLN A 3 -15.54 -14.14 16.87
C GLN A 3 -15.58 -12.64 17.23
N LYS A 4 -14.64 -11.79 16.79
CA LYS A 4 -14.75 -10.33 17.01
C LYS A 4 -14.68 -9.54 15.69
N PRO A 5 -15.78 -9.43 14.92
CA PRO A 5 -15.83 -8.64 13.67
C PRO A 5 -15.64 -7.12 13.91
N THR A 6 -15.60 -6.68 15.17
CA THR A 6 -15.35 -5.29 15.57
C THR A 6 -13.88 -4.93 15.72
N GLY A 7 -12.97 -5.91 15.70
CA GLY A 7 -11.53 -5.67 15.85
C GLY A 7 -10.97 -4.76 14.75
N LEU A 8 -10.00 -3.90 15.10
CA LEU A 8 -9.39 -2.93 14.19
C LEU A 8 -8.93 -3.55 12.86
N TYR A 9 -8.11 -4.60 12.97
CA TYR A 9 -7.56 -5.31 11.81
C TYR A 9 -8.62 -6.08 11.04
N ALA A 10 -9.59 -6.68 11.73
CA ALA A 10 -10.69 -7.39 11.08
C ALA A 10 -11.51 -6.43 10.20
N ARG A 11 -11.82 -5.23 10.70
CA ARG A 11 -12.56 -4.21 9.94
C ARG A 11 -11.77 -3.69 8.74
N ARG A 12 -10.46 -3.45 8.89
CA ARG A 12 -9.58 -3.05 7.77
C ARG A 12 -9.52 -4.12 6.68
N ILE A 13 -9.30 -5.38 7.05
CA ILE A 13 -9.24 -6.50 6.10
C ILE A 13 -10.60 -6.71 5.42
N TRP A 14 -11.68 -6.64 6.18
CA TRP A 14 -13.04 -6.75 5.64
C TRP A 14 -13.34 -5.63 4.63
N PHE A 15 -13.08 -4.38 5.01
CA PHE A 15 -13.20 -3.25 4.10
C PHE A 15 -12.38 -3.45 2.82
N LEU A 16 -11.10 -3.83 2.94
CA LEU A 16 -10.21 -4.01 1.80
C LEU A 16 -10.72 -5.12 0.86
N TYR A 17 -11.23 -6.22 1.40
CA TYR A 17 -11.81 -7.30 0.60
C TYR A 17 -12.99 -6.81 -0.24
N GLU A 18 -13.99 -6.18 0.39
CA GLU A 18 -15.20 -5.75 -0.32
C GLU A 18 -14.88 -4.61 -1.29
N TRP A 19 -14.00 -3.68 -0.90
CA TRP A 19 -13.62 -2.53 -1.71
C TRP A 19 -12.78 -2.91 -2.93
N LEU A 20 -11.81 -3.81 -2.76
CA LEU A 20 -10.92 -4.22 -3.86
C LEU A 20 -11.63 -5.14 -4.86
N LEU A 21 -12.49 -6.03 -4.36
CA LEU A 21 -13.13 -7.06 -5.20
C LEU A 21 -14.55 -6.69 -5.66
N GLY A 22 -15.15 -5.64 -5.09
CA GLY A 22 -16.54 -5.27 -5.34
C GLY A 22 -17.54 -6.33 -4.87
N ARG A 23 -17.17 -7.19 -3.91
CA ARG A 23 -17.99 -8.31 -3.43
C ARG A 23 -18.33 -8.14 -1.96
N GLU A 24 -19.62 -8.03 -1.66
CA GLU A 24 -20.10 -7.94 -0.28
C GLU A 24 -20.05 -9.32 0.42
N LEU A 25 -19.50 -9.36 1.63
CA LEU A 25 -19.54 -10.53 2.50
C LEU A 25 -20.84 -10.57 3.30
N LYS A 26 -21.33 -11.78 3.60
CA LYS A 26 -22.52 -12.01 4.44
C LYS A 26 -22.18 -11.80 5.93
N LEU A 27 -21.85 -10.57 6.31
CA LEU A 27 -21.50 -10.15 7.66
C LEU A 27 -22.39 -8.98 8.10
N PRO A 28 -22.82 -8.92 9.37
CA PRO A 28 -23.56 -7.76 9.88
C PRO A 28 -22.66 -6.52 9.95
N ALA A 29 -23.25 -5.34 9.81
CA ALA A 29 -22.55 -4.05 9.91
C ALA A 29 -21.90 -3.83 11.29
N ALA A 30 -20.79 -3.08 11.32
CA ALA A 30 -20.07 -2.73 12.54
C ALA A 30 -20.71 -1.51 13.24
N ASP A 31 -21.97 -1.61 13.68
CA ASP A 31 -22.76 -0.42 14.05
C ASP A 31 -22.36 0.30 15.34
N LYS A 32 -21.50 -0.29 16.18
CA LYS A 32 -21.19 0.21 17.54
C LYS A 32 -19.71 0.55 17.80
N VAL A 33 -18.97 0.93 16.77
CA VAL A 33 -17.54 1.27 16.90
C VAL A 33 -17.18 2.54 16.15
N SER A 34 -16.11 3.20 16.60
CA SER A 34 -15.54 4.38 15.95
C SER A 34 -14.92 4.03 14.60
N TYR A 35 -14.85 5.06 13.75
CA TYR A 35 -14.15 4.94 12.47
C TYR A 35 -12.65 4.74 12.68
N VAL A 36 -12.06 3.84 11.89
CA VAL A 36 -10.61 3.69 11.77
C VAL A 36 -10.17 4.05 10.36
N ASP A 37 -9.01 4.67 10.19
CA ASP A 37 -8.43 4.88 8.86
C ASP A 37 -7.95 3.56 8.25
N ALA A 38 -8.17 3.37 6.95
CA ALA A 38 -7.72 2.17 6.24
C ALA A 38 -6.19 2.04 6.27
N VAL A 39 -5.51 3.17 6.08
CA VAL A 39 -4.06 3.33 6.16
C VAL A 39 -3.69 4.22 7.33
N ASP A 40 -2.60 3.86 7.99
CA ASP A 40 -2.00 4.67 9.05
C ASP A 40 -1.27 5.89 8.45
N THR A 41 -1.77 7.09 8.76
CA THR A 41 -1.20 8.32 8.24
C THR A 41 0.16 8.64 8.85
N ASP A 42 0.52 8.08 10.00
CA ASP A 42 1.83 8.37 10.59
C ASP A 42 2.95 7.65 9.82
N ILE A 43 2.59 6.55 9.16
CA ILE A 43 3.53 5.67 8.45
C ILE A 43 3.48 5.89 6.92
N GLN A 44 2.33 6.30 6.38
CA GLN A 44 2.12 6.39 4.93
C GLN A 44 1.41 7.66 4.51
N PHE A 45 1.64 8.07 3.27
CA PHE A 45 0.86 9.12 2.64
C PHE A 45 -0.56 8.62 2.35
N ALA A 46 -1.54 9.48 2.63
CA ALA A 46 -2.95 9.21 2.50
C ALA A 46 -3.62 10.34 1.73
N ASP A 47 -4.77 10.04 1.13
CA ASP A 47 -5.59 11.01 0.41
C ASP A 47 -6.84 11.37 1.23
N ALA A 48 -7.76 12.14 0.63
CA ALA A 48 -9.04 12.50 1.22
C ALA A 48 -9.80 11.27 1.75
N ARG A 49 -10.44 11.46 2.90
CA ARG A 49 -11.11 10.36 3.62
C ARG A 49 -12.54 10.19 3.12
N GLN A 50 -12.89 9.00 2.61
CA GLN A 50 -14.25 8.59 2.30
C GLN A 50 -14.73 7.54 3.30
N ASN A 51 -15.88 7.78 3.95
CA ASN A 51 -16.40 6.87 4.97
C ASN A 51 -17.06 5.63 4.35
N SER A 52 -16.62 4.45 4.78
CA SER A 52 -17.36 3.20 4.61
C SER A 52 -18.10 2.87 5.91
N ALA A 53 -19.40 3.22 5.96
CA ALA A 53 -20.20 3.13 7.18
C ALA A 53 -20.34 1.69 7.70
N ARG A 54 -20.60 0.74 6.80
CA ARG A 54 -20.74 -0.70 7.10
C ARG A 54 -19.55 -1.27 7.88
N HIS A 55 -18.35 -0.88 7.46
CA HIS A 55 -17.09 -1.34 8.04
C HIS A 55 -16.62 -0.46 9.21
N ARG A 56 -17.18 0.76 9.35
CA ARG A 56 -16.61 1.85 10.14
C ARG A 56 -15.14 2.09 9.80
N VAL A 57 -14.83 2.13 8.50
CA VAL A 57 -13.48 2.41 7.99
C VAL A 57 -13.51 3.69 7.16
N ARG A 58 -12.55 4.57 7.38
CA ARG A 58 -12.25 5.75 6.58
C ARG A 58 -11.29 5.32 5.48
N ASN A 59 -11.81 5.18 4.26
CA ASN A 59 -10.97 4.97 3.09
C ASN A 59 -10.14 6.24 2.84
N ASN A 60 -8.85 6.16 3.11
CA ASN A 60 -7.88 7.25 2.92
C ASN A 60 -6.76 6.85 1.93
N HIS A 61 -7.07 5.89 1.06
CA HIS A 61 -6.16 5.40 0.03
C HIS A 61 -5.96 6.47 -1.07
N PRO A 62 -4.71 6.91 -1.40
CA PRO A 62 -4.41 7.68 -2.62
C PRO A 62 -4.64 6.91 -3.91
N GLY A 63 -5.90 6.77 -4.31
CA GLY A 63 -6.27 6.20 -5.60
C GLY A 63 -7.56 5.40 -5.57
N THR A 64 -7.68 4.50 -6.54
CA THR A 64 -8.85 3.63 -6.74
C THR A 64 -8.43 2.16 -6.58
N PRO A 65 -9.38 1.21 -6.54
CA PRO A 65 -9.04 -0.22 -6.49
C PRO A 65 -8.11 -0.68 -7.63
N GLU A 66 -8.17 -0.04 -8.79
CA GLU A 66 -7.35 -0.36 -9.96
C GLU A 66 -5.89 0.08 -9.81
N PHE A 67 -5.64 1.17 -9.09
CA PHE A 67 -4.30 1.66 -8.85
C PHE A 67 -4.21 2.40 -7.52
N TYR A 68 -3.50 1.77 -6.58
CA TYR A 68 -3.37 2.25 -5.21
C TYR A 68 -1.90 2.24 -4.72
N PRO A 69 -1.14 3.33 -4.93
CA PRO A 69 0.24 3.45 -4.45
C PRO A 69 0.33 3.55 -2.93
N LEU A 70 1.11 2.64 -2.33
CA LEU A 70 1.48 2.66 -0.91
C LEU A 70 2.86 3.29 -0.75
N VAL A 71 2.90 4.57 -0.36
CA VAL A 71 4.14 5.32 -0.18
C VAL A 71 4.39 5.58 1.30
N PHE A 72 5.51 5.06 1.80
CA PHE A 72 5.94 5.29 3.17
C PHE A 72 6.40 6.73 3.40
N ARG A 73 6.09 7.25 4.58
CA ARG A 73 6.64 8.50 5.08
C ARG A 73 8.06 8.25 5.57
N THR A 74 9.01 8.83 4.86
CA THR A 74 10.44 8.84 5.25
C THR A 74 10.87 10.27 5.51
N SER A 75 11.91 10.46 6.33
CA SER A 75 12.49 11.79 6.57
C SER A 75 12.86 12.47 5.25
N ALA A 76 13.56 11.74 4.36
CA ALA A 76 13.95 12.24 3.05
C ALA A 76 12.77 12.74 2.21
N LEU A 77 11.65 12.00 2.19
CA LEU A 77 10.46 12.40 1.43
C LEU A 77 9.73 13.58 2.07
N ASN A 78 9.64 13.61 3.40
CA ASN A 78 9.05 14.73 4.12
C ASN A 78 9.86 16.02 3.91
N GLU A 79 11.18 15.95 4.03
CA GLU A 79 12.10 17.05 3.75
C GLU A 79 12.02 17.50 2.28
N PHE A 80 11.90 16.56 1.36
CA PHE A 80 11.72 16.86 -0.06
C PHE A 80 10.43 17.63 -0.31
N ILE A 81 9.29 17.17 0.20
CA ILE A 81 7.97 17.80 0.01
C ILE A 81 7.89 19.18 0.70
N ALA A 82 8.64 19.38 1.80
CA ALA A 82 8.68 20.65 2.52
C ALA A 82 9.39 21.79 1.76
N GLN A 83 10.07 21.50 0.65
CA GLN A 83 10.72 22.52 -0.17
C GLN A 83 9.70 23.36 -0.94
N ASP A 84 10.05 24.60 -1.28
CA ASP A 84 9.21 25.47 -2.10
C ASP A 84 9.26 25.05 -3.58
N TRP A 85 8.52 23.98 -3.89
CA TRP A 85 8.39 23.48 -5.25
C TRP A 85 7.75 24.48 -6.21
N LYS A 86 6.88 25.36 -5.69
CA LYS A 86 6.21 26.37 -6.49
C LYS A 86 7.21 27.39 -7.01
N GLU A 87 8.09 27.88 -6.14
CA GLU A 87 9.14 28.82 -6.53
C GLU A 87 10.21 28.17 -7.41
N ARG A 88 10.61 26.92 -7.10
CA ARG A 88 11.55 26.17 -7.95
C ARG A 88 11.02 25.98 -9.38
N ALA A 89 9.73 25.67 -9.54
CA ALA A 89 9.11 25.52 -10.84
C ALA A 89 9.11 26.84 -11.64
N ARG A 90 8.82 27.98 -10.98
CA ARG A 90 8.82 29.31 -11.62
C ARG A 90 10.21 29.74 -12.11
N ARG A 91 11.26 29.45 -11.33
CA ARG A 91 12.64 29.81 -11.69
C ARG A 91 13.19 29.02 -12.87
N GLY A 92 12.49 27.96 -13.30
CA GLY A 92 13.00 27.03 -14.30
C GLY A 92 14.15 26.24 -13.70
N GLN A 93 13.85 25.09 -13.12
CA GLN A 93 14.89 24.18 -12.63
C GLN A 93 15.79 23.82 -13.83
N PRO A 94 17.12 24.06 -13.76
CA PRO A 94 18.01 23.52 -14.78
C PRO A 94 17.79 22.01 -14.81
N ARG A 95 17.67 21.45 -16.03
CA ARG A 95 17.51 20.01 -16.24
C ARG A 95 18.61 19.35 -15.41
N ALA A 96 18.23 18.47 -14.49
CA ALA A 96 19.21 17.83 -13.61
C ALA A 96 20.12 16.95 -14.47
N GLU A 97 21.22 17.53 -14.98
CA GLU A 97 22.32 16.79 -15.54
C GLU A 97 23.00 16.10 -14.36
N GLY A 98 22.65 14.83 -14.15
CA GLY A 98 23.40 13.96 -13.26
C GLY A 98 23.37 14.32 -11.78
N SER A 99 22.29 14.91 -11.25
CA SER A 99 22.09 14.79 -9.79
C SER A 99 21.82 13.33 -9.50
N ALA A 100 22.85 12.59 -9.12
CA ALA A 100 22.76 11.22 -8.68
C ALA A 100 21.66 11.16 -7.61
N CYS A 101 20.51 10.56 -7.93
CA CYS A 101 19.57 10.19 -6.89
C CYS A 101 20.38 9.29 -5.94
N PRO A 102 20.54 9.64 -4.65
CA PRO A 102 21.40 8.89 -3.73
C PRO A 102 20.96 7.43 -3.51
N HIS A 103 19.79 7.05 -4.07
CA HIS A 103 19.26 5.69 -4.10
C HIS A 103 19.10 5.08 -5.50
N ARG A 104 19.72 5.63 -6.55
CA ARG A 104 19.75 4.95 -7.86
C ARG A 104 20.78 3.81 -7.86
N ARG A 105 20.49 2.73 -7.14
CA ARG A 105 20.76 1.39 -7.67
C ARG A 105 19.46 0.90 -8.30
N VAL A 106 19.18 1.42 -9.49
CA VAL A 106 18.26 0.75 -10.41
C VAL A 106 19.13 -0.31 -11.08
N PRO A 107 18.99 -1.61 -10.78
CA PRO A 107 19.69 -2.62 -11.55
C PRO A 107 19.29 -2.48 -13.03
N PRO A 108 20.21 -2.71 -13.98
CA PRO A 108 19.89 -2.65 -15.40
C PRO A 108 18.71 -3.58 -15.72
N ALA A 109 17.87 -3.15 -16.66
CA ALA A 109 16.57 -3.77 -17.00
C ALA A 109 16.65 -5.24 -17.49
N GLU A 110 17.84 -5.86 -17.49
CA GLU A 110 18.03 -7.28 -17.76
C GLU A 110 17.80 -8.18 -16.53
N GLU A 111 17.62 -7.62 -15.32
CA GLU A 111 17.26 -8.38 -14.10
C GLU A 111 15.78 -8.29 -13.69
N LEU A 112 14.91 -7.73 -14.53
CA LEU A 112 13.45 -7.90 -14.40
C LEU A 112 13.02 -9.27 -14.94
N ASN A 113 13.68 -10.33 -14.48
CA ASN A 113 13.10 -11.65 -14.60
C ASN A 113 12.07 -11.80 -13.51
N VAL A 114 10.83 -11.99 -13.94
CA VAL A 114 9.65 -12.18 -13.13
C VAL A 114 9.85 -13.38 -12.20
N GLN A 115 10.37 -13.15 -10.99
CA GLN A 115 10.33 -14.16 -9.94
C GLN A 115 8.91 -14.16 -9.37
N LEU A 116 8.00 -14.79 -10.13
CA LEU A 116 6.72 -15.23 -9.62
C LEU A 116 6.98 -15.92 -8.28
N CYS A 117 6.29 -15.43 -7.25
CA CYS A 117 6.11 -16.14 -6.00
C CYS A 117 5.37 -17.46 -6.31
N HIS A 118 6.11 -18.52 -6.66
CA HIS A 118 5.58 -19.87 -6.75
C HIS A 118 5.74 -20.57 -5.39
N PRO A 119 4.71 -21.30 -4.91
CA PRO A 119 4.79 -22.03 -3.66
C PRO A 119 5.80 -23.17 -3.79
N ARG A 120 6.69 -23.30 -2.79
CA ARG A 120 7.64 -24.42 -2.68
C ARG A 120 6.85 -25.74 -2.71
N ARG A 121 6.95 -26.50 -3.82
CA ARG A 121 6.61 -27.93 -3.82
C ARG A 121 7.65 -28.65 -2.98
N THR A 122 7.14 -29.43 -2.03
CA THR A 122 7.86 -30.44 -1.25
C THR A 122 8.70 -31.34 -2.14
N ALA A 123 9.97 -31.53 -1.79
CA ALA A 123 10.85 -32.49 -2.45
C ALA A 123 10.34 -33.91 -2.18
N ALA A 124 10.03 -34.65 -3.24
CA ALA A 124 9.95 -36.10 -3.20
C ALA A 124 11.38 -36.65 -3.23
N ALA A 125 11.73 -37.45 -2.22
CA ALA A 125 12.98 -38.21 -2.18
C ALA A 125 12.95 -39.28 -3.28
N GLY A 126 13.83 -39.12 -4.28
CA GLY A 126 14.11 -40.12 -5.30
C GLY A 126 15.23 -41.05 -4.85
N ILE A 127 14.90 -42.33 -4.76
CA ILE A 127 15.76 -43.49 -4.53
C ILE A 127 16.87 -43.54 -5.60
N LYS A 128 18.12 -43.79 -5.19
CA LYS A 128 19.24 -44.13 -6.08
C LYS A 128 19.39 -45.65 -6.16
N PRO A 129 19.58 -46.25 -7.34
CA PRO A 129 19.78 -47.68 -7.46
C PRO A 129 21.26 -48.07 -7.27
N MET A 130 21.50 -49.11 -6.47
CA MET A 130 22.52 -50.15 -6.66
C MET A 130 21.91 -51.46 -6.13
#